data_AF-A0A453QT46-F1
#
_entry.id   AF-A0A453QT46-F1
#
_cell.length_a   1.000
_cell.length_b   1.000
_cell.length_c   1.000
_cell.angle_alpha   90.00
_cell.angle_beta   90.00
_cell.angle_gamma   90.00
#
_symmetry.space_group_name_H-M   'P 1'
#
loop_
_entity.id
_entity.type
_entity.pdbx_description
1 polymer ?
#
loop_
_entity_poly.entity_id
_entity_poly.type
_entity_poly.pdbx_seq_one_letter_code
_entity_poly.pdbx_strand_id
1 'polypeptide(L)'
;MNLWYYKCQHQLANSGISLLQLISEILDAHILYKKCVFSAPKPTNDATARKNLLEESIELNEAPGRPAIDCLTYGYYLSYFWMNNNMTRDALGVKQGTVGEWVRCKR
;
A
#
# COMPACT_ATOMS: atom_id res chain seq x y z
N MET A 1 29.31 -17.89 33.62
CA MET A 1 28.92 -17.05 32.47
C MET A 1 29.30 -17.83 31.22
N ASN A 2 28.31 -18.41 30.53
CA ASN A 2 28.51 -19.61 29.72
C ASN A 2 28.96 -19.28 28.29
N LEU A 3 30.03 -19.95 27.83
CA LEU A 3 30.59 -19.89 26.46
C LEU A 3 29.57 -20.15 25.34
N TRP A 4 28.45 -20.79 25.66
CA TRP A 4 27.33 -21.00 24.74
C TRP A 4 26.69 -19.70 24.24
N TYR A 5 26.63 -18.67 25.09
CA TYR A 5 26.06 -17.37 24.71
C TYR A 5 26.93 -16.65 23.67
N TYR A 6 28.26 -16.68 23.86
CA TYR A 6 29.23 -16.09 22.92
C TYR A 6 29.24 -16.79 21.55
N LYS A 7 28.97 -18.10 21.51
CA LYS A 7 29.00 -18.88 20.27
C LYS A 7 27.78 -18.59 19.37
N CYS A 8 26.59 -18.36 19.94
CA CYS A 8 25.43 -17.87 19.20
C CYS A 8 25.63 -16.45 18.66
N GLN A 9 26.28 -15.57 19.43
CA GLN A 9 26.55 -14.19 18.99
C GLN A 9 27.55 -14.11 17.83
N HIS A 10 28.57 -14.98 17.82
CA HIS A 10 29.57 -15.00 16.75
C HIS A 10 29.10 -15.66 15.45
N GLN A 11 28.14 -16.59 15.47
CA GLN A 11 27.61 -17.18 14.24
C GLN A 11 26.74 -16.21 13.43
N LEU A 12 26.12 -15.21 14.08
CA LEU A 12 25.33 -14.17 13.42
C LEU A 12 26.20 -13.03 12.83
N ALA A 13 27.50 -12.98 13.14
CA ALA A 13 28.40 -11.92 12.70
C ALA A 13 29.10 -12.18 11.34
N ASN A 14 28.85 -13.32 10.69
CA ASN A 14 29.50 -13.70 9.42
C ASN A 14 28.71 -13.35 8.15
N SER A 15 27.57 -12.69 8.29
CA SER A 15 26.89 -11.97 7.20
C SER A 15 26.95 -10.50 7.58
N GLY A 16 27.68 -9.66 6.84
CA GLY A 16 27.93 -8.25 7.16
C GLY A 16 26.70 -7.32 7.16
N ILE A 17 25.51 -7.83 7.50
CA ILE A 17 24.24 -7.13 7.60
C ILE A 17 23.84 -7.16 9.09
N SER A 18 23.65 -5.99 9.67
CA SER A 18 23.14 -5.87 11.04
C SER A 18 21.66 -6.21 11.11
N LEU A 19 21.20 -6.75 12.24
CA LEU A 19 19.78 -7.02 12.49
C LEU A 19 18.90 -5.77 12.27
N LEU A 20 19.41 -4.59 12.63
CA LEU A 20 18.72 -3.31 12.44
C LEU A 20 18.51 -2.96 10.96
N GLN A 21 19.48 -3.29 10.09
CA GLN A 21 19.32 -3.11 8.64
C GLN A 21 18.21 -4.02 8.11
N LEU A 22 18.18 -5.29 8.53
CA LEU A 22 17.13 -6.21 8.09
C LEU A 22 15.73 -5.76 8.55
N ILE A 23 15.61 -5.30 9.80
CA ILE A 23 14.34 -4.78 10.32
C ILE A 23 13.89 -3.54 9.53
N SER A 24 14.81 -2.70 9.07
CA SER A 24 14.47 -1.48 8.29
C SER A 24 13.81 -1.76 6.93
N GLU A 25 13.98 -2.98 6.41
CA GLU A 25 13.38 -3.45 5.16
C GLU A 25 12.00 -4.07 5.35
N ILE A 26 11.52 -4.22 6.59
CA ILE A 26 10.20 -4.75 6.91
C ILE A 26 9.17 -3.61 6.93
N LEU A 27 7.94 -3.89 6.50
CA LEU A 27 6.84 -2.94 6.59
C LEU A 27 6.39 -2.84 8.05
N ASP A 28 6.53 -1.67 8.67
CA ASP A 28 6.25 -1.44 10.09
C ASP A 28 4.86 -1.95 10.55
N ALA A 29 3.84 -1.80 9.70
CA ALA A 29 2.47 -2.25 9.99
C ALA A 29 2.25 -3.76 9.77
N HIS A 30 3.12 -4.44 9.02
CA HIS A 30 2.97 -5.86 8.72
C HIS A 30 4.34 -6.57 8.64
N ILE A 31 4.73 -7.22 9.74
CA ILE A 31 6.05 -7.86 9.92
C ILE A 31 6.39 -8.95 8.89
N LEU A 32 5.38 -9.48 8.19
CA LEU A 32 5.53 -10.52 7.17
C LEU A 32 5.83 -9.95 5.77
N TYR A 33 5.79 -8.63 5.61
CA TYR A 33 5.92 -7.97 4.31
C TYR A 33 7.13 -7.05 4.31
N LYS A 34 7.77 -6.96 3.15
CA LYS A 34 8.81 -5.96 2.92
C LYS A 34 8.23 -4.56 2.79
N LYS A 35 9.06 -3.58 3.07
CA LYS A 35 8.78 -2.16 2.86
C LYS A 35 8.69 -1.86 1.37
N CYS A 36 7.65 -1.12 0.99
CA CYS A 36 7.33 -0.82 -0.40
C CYS A 36 6.95 0.64 -0.57
N VAL A 37 7.11 1.17 -1.80
CA VAL A 37 6.54 2.47 -2.15
C VAL A 37 5.02 2.36 -2.06
N PHE A 38 4.41 3.26 -1.28
CA PHE A 38 2.98 3.25 -1.05
C PHE A 38 2.27 3.91 -2.25
N SER A 39 1.66 3.07 -3.09
CA SER A 39 0.78 3.52 -4.20
C SER A 39 -0.56 3.98 -3.64
N ALA A 40 -0.61 5.17 -3.04
CA ALA A 40 -1.85 5.87 -2.75
C ALA A 40 -1.83 7.26 -3.39
N PRO A 41 -3.01 7.83 -3.70
CA PRO A 41 -3.08 9.20 -4.19
C PRO A 41 -2.37 10.15 -3.21
N LYS A 42 -1.74 11.24 -3.67
CA LYS A 42 -1.12 12.23 -2.77
C LYS A 42 -2.20 12.91 -1.93
N PRO A 43 -2.01 13.10 -0.60
CA PRO A 43 -2.97 13.85 0.20
C PRO A 43 -3.12 15.25 -0.37
N THR A 44 -4.36 15.65 -0.65
CA THR A 44 -4.69 17.06 -0.88
C THR A 44 -4.53 17.78 0.45
N ASN A 45 -3.83 18.91 0.43
CA ASN A 45 -3.29 19.62 1.59
C ASN A 45 -4.37 20.22 2.51
N ASP A 46 -5.64 20.07 2.16
CA ASP A 46 -6.75 20.67 2.89
C ASP A 46 -7.23 19.74 4.02
N ALA A 47 -6.59 19.89 5.18
CA ALA A 47 -6.93 19.19 6.41
C ALA A 47 -8.34 19.51 6.94
N THR A 48 -9.05 20.47 6.33
CA THR A 48 -10.40 20.91 6.73
C THR A 48 -11.50 20.06 6.08
N ALA A 49 -11.19 19.35 4.99
CA ALA A 49 -12.13 18.48 4.29
C ALA A 49 -12.27 17.13 5.00
N ARG A 50 -12.85 17.12 6.22
CA ARG A 50 -13.57 15.93 6.68
C ARG A 50 -14.76 15.77 5.73
N LYS A 51 -14.55 14.99 4.66
CA LYS A 51 -15.50 14.74 3.59
C LYS A 51 -16.75 14.04 4.14
N ASN A 52 -17.70 14.81 4.66
CA ASN A 52 -19.10 14.46 4.46
C ASN A 52 -19.30 14.36 2.94
N LEU A 53 -20.06 13.36 2.50
CA LEU A 53 -20.44 13.09 1.10
C LEU A 53 -21.07 14.33 0.45
N LEU A 54 -20.24 15.28 0.06
CA LEU A 54 -20.56 16.38 -0.82
C LEU A 54 -19.66 16.21 -2.03
N GLU A 55 -20.36 16.03 -3.14
CA GLU A 55 -19.92 15.82 -4.50
C GLU A 55 -19.10 17.02 -4.99
N GLU A 56 -17.92 17.20 -4.42
CA GLU A 56 -16.96 18.20 -4.87
C GLU A 56 -15.93 17.50 -5.77
N SER A 57 -16.06 17.81 -7.06
CA SER A 57 -15.25 17.39 -8.21
C SER A 57 -14.04 16.53 -7.86
N ILE A 58 -14.21 15.21 -8.01
CA ILE A 58 -13.08 14.29 -8.08
C ILE A 58 -12.32 14.67 -9.34
N GLU A 59 -11.24 15.44 -9.21
CA GLU A 59 -10.20 15.47 -10.25
C GLU A 59 -9.87 14.01 -10.53
N LEU A 60 -10.16 13.54 -11.74
CA LEU A 60 -9.84 12.18 -12.16
C LEU A 60 -8.38 11.94 -11.82
N ASN A 61 -8.11 11.06 -10.87
CA ASN A 61 -6.75 10.87 -10.43
C ASN A 61 -6.02 10.13 -11.55
N GLU A 62 -4.78 10.53 -11.84
CA GLU A 62 -3.88 9.71 -12.63
C GLU A 62 -3.86 8.28 -12.03
N ALA A 63 -3.87 7.27 -12.90
CA ALA A 63 -3.84 5.88 -12.48
C ALA A 63 -2.74 5.65 -11.41
N PRO A 64 -2.99 4.82 -10.37
CA PRO A 64 -2.02 4.64 -9.30
C PRO A 64 -0.69 4.16 -9.87
N GLY A 65 0.41 4.75 -9.40
CA GLY A 65 1.75 4.31 -9.77
C GLY A 65 1.93 2.81 -9.50
N ARG A 66 2.47 2.07 -10.47
CA ARG A 66 2.66 0.62 -10.39
C ARG A 66 3.72 0.28 -9.34
N PRO A 67 3.36 -0.39 -8.22
CA PRO A 67 4.35 -0.85 -7.26
C PRO A 67 5.02 -2.14 -7.76
N ALA A 68 6.07 -2.59 -7.07
CA ALA A 68 6.65 -3.90 -7.34
C ALA A 68 5.61 -5.01 -7.08
N ILE A 69 5.67 -6.09 -7.87
CA ILE A 69 4.65 -7.16 -7.86
C ILE A 69 4.54 -7.88 -6.52
N ASP A 70 5.64 -7.92 -5.76
CA ASP A 70 5.76 -8.55 -4.46
C ASP A 70 5.44 -7.60 -3.29
N CYS A 71 4.92 -6.40 -3.59
CA CYS A 71 4.41 -5.48 -2.60
C CYS A 71 2.95 -5.78 -2.26
N LEU A 72 2.60 -5.67 -0.98
CA LEU A 72 1.19 -5.74 -0.53
C LEU A 72 0.31 -4.71 -1.28
N THR A 73 0.86 -3.55 -1.61
CA THR A 73 0.20 -2.48 -2.37
C THR A 73 -0.01 -2.83 -3.85
N TYR A 74 0.53 -3.93 -4.36
CA TYR A 74 0.23 -4.40 -5.72
C TYR A 74 -1.23 -4.83 -5.85
N GLY A 75 -1.79 -5.45 -4.81
CA GLY A 75 -3.24 -5.71 -4.75
C GLY A 75 -4.03 -4.40 -4.86
N TYR A 76 -3.49 -3.32 -4.28
CA TYR A 76 -4.14 -2.01 -4.33
C TYR A 76 -4.19 -1.39 -5.72
N TYR A 77 -3.09 -1.53 -6.45
CA TYR A 77 -2.97 -1.18 -7.86
C TYR A 77 -3.97 -1.98 -8.70
N LEU A 78 -4.04 -3.30 -8.53
CA LEU A 78 -4.98 -4.14 -9.28
C LEU A 78 -6.45 -3.82 -9.00
N SER A 79 -6.81 -3.53 -7.75
CA SER A 79 -8.21 -3.19 -7.43
C SER A 79 -8.68 -1.94 -8.18
N TYR A 80 -7.80 -0.98 -8.45
CA TYR A 80 -8.16 0.23 -9.19
C TYR A 80 -8.62 -0.12 -10.62
N PHE A 81 -7.84 -0.94 -11.34
CA PHE A 81 -8.22 -1.36 -12.69
C PHE A 81 -9.45 -2.26 -12.69
N TRP A 82 -9.55 -3.16 -11.71
CA TRP A 82 -10.70 -4.04 -11.59
C TRP A 82 -11.98 -3.26 -11.32
N MET A 83 -12.00 -2.38 -10.31
CA MET A 83 -13.19 -1.60 -9.94
C MET A 83 -13.61 -0.57 -11.00
N ASN A 84 -12.68 -0.10 -11.83
CA ASN A 84 -12.97 0.85 -12.92
C ASN A 84 -13.18 0.18 -14.28
N ASN A 85 -13.13 -1.15 -14.36
CA ASN A 85 -13.46 -1.88 -15.58
C ASN A 85 -14.99 -1.91 -15.81
N ASN A 86 -15.45 -1.57 -17.01
CA ASN A 86 -16.88 -1.54 -17.33
C ASN A 86 -17.60 -2.88 -17.07
N MET A 87 -17.03 -4.02 -17.47
CA MET A 87 -17.66 -5.33 -17.24
C MET A 87 -17.78 -5.64 -15.74
N THR A 88 -16.77 -5.25 -14.96
CA THR A 88 -16.81 -5.41 -13.50
C THR A 88 -17.91 -4.55 -12.89
N ARG A 89 -18.03 -3.29 -13.32
CA ARG A 89 -19.05 -2.36 -12.84
C ARG A 89 -20.46 -2.80 -13.21
N ASP A 90 -20.65 -3.28 -14.44
CA ASP A 90 -21.93 -3.81 -14.91
C ASP A 90 -22.32 -5.06 -14.09
N ALA A 91 -21.36 -5.98 -13.87
CA ALA A 91 -21.59 -7.18 -13.05
C ALA A 91 -21.90 -6.85 -11.57
N LEU A 92 -21.32 -5.77 -11.03
CA LEU A 92 -21.61 -5.27 -9.69
C LEU A 92 -22.90 -4.43 -9.62
N GLY A 93 -23.59 -4.20 -10.75
CA GLY A 93 -24.81 -3.38 -10.79
C GLY A 93 -24.58 -1.89 -10.59
N VAL A 94 -23.36 -1.39 -10.82
CA VAL A 94 -23.05 0.04 -10.78
C VAL A 94 -23.66 0.70 -12.00
N LYS A 95 -24.70 1.51 -11.80
CA LYS A 95 -25.39 2.22 -12.89
C LYS A 95 -24.42 3.17 -13.59
N GLN A 96 -24.46 3.17 -14.93
CA GLN A 96 -23.68 4.14 -15.70
C GLN A 96 -24.14 5.57 -15.38
N GLY A 97 -23.17 6.48 -15.27
CA GLY A 97 -23.43 7.89 -14.95
C GLY A 97 -23.70 8.20 -13.47
N THR A 98 -23.83 7.20 -12.58
CA THR A 98 -24.08 7.49 -11.14
C THR A 98 -22.80 7.60 -10.32
N VAL A 99 -21.74 6.89 -10.72
CA VAL A 99 -20.42 6.97 -10.10
C VAL A 99 -19.44 7.18 -11.23
N GLY A 100 -18.58 8.19 -11.13
CA GLY A 100 -17.45 8.36 -12.06
C GLY A 100 -16.39 7.29 -11.79
N GLU A 101 -15.22 7.75 -11.40
CA GLU A 101 -14.09 6.90 -11.03
C GLU A 101 -14.24 6.32 -9.61
N TRP A 102 -14.01 5.01 -9.46
CA TRP A 102 -13.79 4.41 -8.15
C TRP A 102 -12.36 4.67 -7.70
N VAL A 103 -12.22 5.28 -6.52
CA VAL A 103 -10.93 5.52 -5.87
C VAL A 103 -10.95 4.93 -4.46
N ARG A 104 -9.84 4.29 -4.07
CA ARG A 104 -9.70 3.77 -2.70
C ARG A 104 -9.54 4.94 -1.72
N CYS A 105 -10.32 4.93 -0.64
CA CYS A 105 -10.13 5.86 0.49
C CYS A 105 -8.75 5.66 1.13
N LYS A 106 -8.10 6.76 1.51
CA LYS A 106 -6.92 6.70 2.38
C LYS A 106 -7.39 6.46 3.80
N ARG A 107 -6.79 5.49 4.47
CA ARG A 107 -6.89 5.39 5.93
C ARG A 107 -5.93 6.38 6.56
#